data_AF-A0A536A9E5-F1
#
_entry.id   AF-A0A536A9E5-F1
#
_cell.length_a   1.000
_cell.length_b   1.000
_cell.length_c   1.000
_cell.angle_alpha   90.00
_cell.angle_beta   90.00
_cell.angle_gamma   90.00
#
_symmetry.space_group_name_H-M   'P 1'
#
loop_
_entity.id
_entity.type
_entity.pdbx_description
1 polymer ?
#
loop_
_entity_poly.entity_id
_entity_poly.type
_entity_poly.pdbx_seq_one_letter_code
_entity_poly.pdbx_strand_id
1 'polypeptide(L)'
;MSRVLAALATLAIVASSFAVTSNVALGHEHRSVGPYTFVVGWINEPAYVNAANGLSLDVTETSSSKPVEGLATSLRAEVIVGGGA
;
A
#
# COMPACT_ATOMS: atom_id res chain seq x y z
N MET A 1 -20.52 -18.16 -37.22
CA MET A 1 -19.84 -16.86 -37.03
C MET A 1 -20.20 -16.19 -35.70
N SER A 2 -21.47 -16.08 -35.30
CA SER A 2 -21.90 -15.35 -34.09
C SER A 2 -21.26 -15.83 -32.76
N ARG A 3 -21.15 -17.14 -32.53
CA ARG A 3 -20.58 -17.69 -31.28
C ARG A 3 -19.08 -17.48 -31.14
N VAL A 4 -18.34 -17.54 -32.24
CA VAL A 4 -16.88 -17.30 -32.25
C VAL A 4 -16.58 -15.81 -32.05
N LEU A 5 -17.34 -14.94 -32.71
CA LEU A 5 -17.24 -13.49 -32.47
C LEU A 5 -17.58 -13.13 -31.01
N ALA A 6 -18.62 -13.74 -30.45
CA ALA A 6 -19.00 -13.53 -29.05
C ALA A 6 -17.89 -13.98 -28.09
N ALA A 7 -17.26 -15.14 -28.33
CA ALA A 7 -16.16 -15.65 -27.53
C ALA A 7 -14.89 -14.77 -27.60
N LEU A 8 -14.57 -14.25 -28.79
CA LEU A 8 -13.46 -13.31 -28.97
C LEU A 8 -13.75 -11.97 -28.28
N ALA A 9 -15.00 -11.49 -28.33
CA ALA A 9 -15.40 -10.27 -27.66
C ALA A 9 -15.33 -10.43 -26.13
N THR A 10 -15.81 -11.53 -25.56
CA THR A 10 -15.67 -11.78 -24.12
C THR A 10 -14.21 -11.92 -23.70
N LEU A 11 -13.39 -12.63 -24.49
CA LEU A 11 -11.96 -12.75 -24.18
C LEU A 11 -11.26 -11.38 -24.20
N ALA A 12 -11.58 -10.52 -25.18
CA ALA A 12 -11.04 -9.18 -25.27
C ALA A 12 -11.48 -8.30 -24.09
N ILE A 13 -12.74 -8.41 -23.64
CA ILE A 13 -13.25 -7.69 -22.46
C ILE A 13 -12.56 -8.15 -21.18
N VAL A 14 -12.37 -9.47 -21.00
CA VAL A 14 -11.68 -10.01 -19.84
C VAL A 14 -10.22 -9.56 -19.84
N ALA A 15 -9.51 -9.69 -20.97
CA ALA A 15 -8.12 -9.27 -21.09
C ALA A 15 -7.93 -7.76 -20.85
N SER A 16 -8.82 -6.92 -21.39
CA SER A 16 -8.75 -5.47 -21.17
C SER A 16 -9.07 -5.07 -19.73
N SER A 17 -9.92 -5.83 -19.03
CA SER A 17 -10.21 -5.57 -17.61
C SER A 17 -8.96 -5.66 -16.74
N PHE A 18 -8.09 -6.65 -16.94
CA PHE A 18 -6.84 -6.80 -16.19
C PHE A 18 -5.85 -5.66 -16.44
N ALA A 19 -5.86 -5.05 -17.62
CA ALA A 19 -4.98 -3.93 -17.96
C ALA A 19 -5.38 -2.60 -17.28
N VAL A 20 -6.67 -2.45 -16.94
CA VAL A 20 -7.21 -1.20 -16.37
C VAL A 20 -7.33 -1.27 -14.84
N THR A 21 -7.41 -2.47 -14.26
CA THR A 21 -7.59 -2.66 -12.82
C THR A 21 -6.29 -2.95 -12.06
N SER A 22 -5.12 -2.89 -12.70
CA SER A 22 -3.84 -3.04 -12.00
C SER A 22 -3.51 -1.76 -11.22
N ASN A 23 -4.30 -1.45 -10.19
CA ASN A 23 -3.85 -0.54 -9.16
C ASN A 23 -2.61 -1.19 -8.54
N VAL A 24 -1.48 -0.51 -8.64
CA VAL A 24 -0.30 -0.85 -7.83
C VAL A 24 -0.80 -0.78 -6.39
N ALA A 25 -0.82 -1.92 -5.71
CA ALA A 25 -0.98 -1.92 -4.26
C ALA A 25 0.24 -1.19 -3.72
N LEU A 26 0.12 0.12 -3.54
CA LEU A 26 1.09 0.91 -2.80
C LEU A 26 1.04 0.33 -1.39
N GLY A 27 2.04 -0.49 -1.05
CA GLY A 27 2.09 -1.10 0.28
C GLY A 27 2.36 -0.06 1.37
N HIS A 28 2.87 1.11 0.98
CA HIS A 28 2.96 2.30 1.81
C HIS A 28 1.83 3.30 1.52
N GLU A 29 1.10 3.67 2.58
CA GLU A 29 0.16 4.78 2.61
C GLU A 29 0.90 6.09 2.90
N HIS A 30 0.56 7.15 2.17
CA HIS A 30 1.01 8.50 2.49
C HIS A 30 -0.06 9.21 3.30
N ARG A 31 0.30 9.72 4.48
CA ARG A 31 -0.62 10.42 5.37
C ARG A 31 -0.01 11.70 5.91
N SER A 32 -0.74 12.81 5.80
CA SER A 32 -0.39 14.06 6.45
C SER A 32 -0.81 14.03 7.93
N VAL A 33 0.14 14.31 8.82
CA VAL A 33 -0.05 14.33 10.28
C VAL A 33 0.57 15.60 10.85
N GLY A 34 -0.24 16.64 11.05
CA GLY A 34 0.24 17.94 11.51
C GLY A 34 1.30 18.51 10.54
N PRO A 35 2.50 18.90 11.02
CA PRO A 35 3.56 19.43 10.17
C PRO A 35 4.39 18.34 9.46
N TYR A 36 3.99 17.07 9.56
CA TYR A 36 4.74 15.93 9.06
C TYR A 36 3.98 15.15 7.98
N THR A 37 4.73 14.53 7.08
CA THR A 37 4.25 13.55 6.12
C THR A 37 4.77 12.18 6.55
N PHE A 38 3.85 11.25 6.77
CA PHE A 38 4.15 9.87 7.09
C PHE A 38 4.02 9.04 5.82
N VAL A 39 4.97 8.13 5.62
CA VAL A 39 4.90 7.05 4.64
C VAL A 39 4.91 5.77 5.46
N VAL A 40 3.76 5.09 5.52
CA VAL A 40 3.53 3.98 6.46
C VAL A 40 3.11 2.72 5.73
N GLY A 41 3.78 1.60 6.00
CA GLY A 41 3.53 0.33 5.31
C GLY A 41 4.15 -0.85 6.05
N TRP A 42 4.43 -1.92 5.30
CA TRP A 42 5.10 -3.12 5.82
C TRP A 42 6.54 -3.19 5.32
N ILE A 43 7.44 -3.79 6.10
CA ILE A 43 8.83 -4.00 5.67
C ILE A 43 8.90 -4.95 4.48
N ASN A 44 8.10 -6.03 4.50
CA ASN A 44 8.01 -7.00 3.40
C ASN A 44 6.62 -6.95 2.78
N GLU A 45 6.56 -6.94 1.44
CA GLU A 45 5.31 -6.76 0.71
C GLU A 45 5.13 -7.82 -0.40
N PRO A 46 3.89 -8.33 -0.60
CA PRO A 46 2.67 -8.00 0.14
C PRO A 46 2.67 -8.63 1.55
N ALA A 47 1.95 -8.02 2.49
CA ALA A 47 1.81 -8.57 3.83
C ALA A 47 0.91 -9.81 3.83
N TYR A 48 1.44 -10.94 4.30
CA TYR A 48 0.71 -12.21 4.42
C TYR A 48 0.34 -12.50 5.87
N VAL A 49 -0.87 -13.03 6.08
CA VAL A 49 -1.31 -13.51 7.39
C VAL A 49 -0.42 -14.68 7.84
N ASN A 50 -0.07 -14.71 9.13
CA ASN A 50 0.83 -15.70 9.75
C ASN A 50 2.29 -15.69 9.25
N ALA A 51 2.69 -14.70 8.46
CA ALA A 51 4.10 -14.45 8.15
C ALA A 51 4.64 -13.35 9.08
N ALA A 52 5.84 -13.56 9.64
CA ALA A 52 6.49 -12.53 10.44
C ALA A 52 6.79 -11.30 9.56
N ASN A 53 6.42 -10.12 10.06
CA ASN A 53 6.63 -8.85 9.37
C ASN A 53 6.71 -7.71 10.39
N GLY A 54 7.04 -6.51 9.94
CA GLY A 54 7.13 -5.33 10.79
C GLY A 54 6.61 -4.07 10.11
N LEU A 55 6.31 -3.07 10.94
CA LEU A 55 5.98 -1.72 10.51
C LEU A 55 7.17 -1.09 9.77
N SER A 56 6.92 -0.55 8.59
CA SER A 56 7.79 0.42 7.93
C SER A 56 7.17 1.80 8.11
N LEU A 57 7.95 2.75 8.62
CA LEU A 57 7.50 4.12 8.84
C LEU A 57 8.63 5.09 8.54
N ASP A 58 8.42 5.94 7.54
CA ASP A 58 9.24 7.12 7.29
C ASP A 58 8.45 8.37 7.66
N VAL A 59 9.13 9.31 8.31
CA VAL A 59 8.55 10.60 8.71
C VAL A 59 9.42 11.71 8.19
N THR A 60 8.80 12.64 7.46
CA THR A 60 9.45 13.85 6.96
C THR A 60 8.69 15.10 7.39
N GLU A 61 9.38 16.22 7.54
CA GLU A 61 8.72 17.53 7.62
C GLU A 61 8.01 17.84 6.30
N THR A 62 6.71 18.18 6.34
CA THR A 62 5.94 18.45 5.12
C THR A 62 6.44 19.68 4.36
N SER A 63 6.97 20.68 5.07
CA SER A 63 7.43 21.94 4.46
C SER A 63 8.77 21.82 3.75
N SER A 64 9.66 20.95 4.23
CA SER A 64 11.05 20.88 3.79
C SER A 64 11.45 19.51 3.20
N SER A 65 10.58 18.51 3.35
CA SER A 65 10.82 17.10 3.04
C SER A 65 12.04 16.49 3.76
N LYS A 66 12.53 17.14 4.82
CA LYS A 66 13.65 16.62 5.60
C LYS A 66 13.20 15.45 6.47
N PRO A 67 13.99 14.36 6.55
CA PRO A 67 13.73 13.27 7.49
C PRO A 67 13.74 13.77 8.94
N VAL A 68 12.83 13.23 9.74
CA VAL A 68 12.88 13.38 11.20
C VAL A 68 13.76 12.27 11.77
N GLU A 69 14.90 12.65 12.33
CA GLU A 69 15.92 11.71 12.81
C GLU A 69 15.65 11.24 14.25
N GLY A 70 16.25 10.08 14.62
CA GLY A 70 16.22 9.57 15.99
C GLY A 70 14.88 8.95 16.42
N LEU A 71 13.95 8.73 15.47
CA LEU A 71 12.65 8.12 15.76
C LEU A 71 12.74 6.69 16.27
N ALA A 72 13.77 5.94 15.87
CA ALA A 72 14.00 4.56 16.31
C ALA A 72 14.10 4.39 17.84
N THR A 73 14.48 5.44 18.58
CA THR A 73 14.64 5.40 20.04
C THR A 73 13.61 6.25 20.80
N SER A 74 12.91 7.15 20.10
CA SER A 74 11.97 8.11 20.70
C SER A 74 10.50 7.79 20.39
N LEU A 75 10.22 7.11 19.28
CA LEU A 75 8.89 6.75 18.86
C LEU A 75 8.51 5.37 19.42
N ARG A 76 7.27 5.25 19.89
CA ARG A 76 6.63 3.95 20.19
C ARG A 76 5.53 3.73 19.16
N ALA A 77 5.53 2.56 18.55
CA ALA A 77 4.51 2.15 17.60
C ALA A 77 3.89 0.82 18.03
N GLU A 78 2.60 0.66 17.76
CA GLU A 78 1.84 -0.56 18.00
C GLU A 78 1.17 -0.98 16.70
N VAL A 79 1.23 -2.28 16.41
CA VAL A 79 0.55 -2.88 15.26
C VAL A 79 -0.71 -3.57 15.78
N ILE A 80 -1.87 -3.03 15.42
CA ILE A 80 -3.18 -3.55 15.83
C ILE A 80 -3.77 -4.37 14.68
N VAL A 81 -4.18 -5.61 14.97
CA VAL A 81 -4.80 -6.54 14.00
C VAL A 81 -6.14 -7.01 14.54
N GLY A 82 -7.14 -7.22 13.68
CA GLY A 82 -8.41 -7.82 14.08
C GLY A 82 -9.46 -6.88 14.68
N GLY A 83 -9.31 -5.56 14.51
CA GLY A 83 -10.36 -4.59 14.82
C GLY A 83 -10.56 -4.22 16.30
N GLY A 84 -9.55 -4.45 17.15
CA GLY A 84 -9.54 -3.96 18.53
C GLY A 84 -8.77 -2.64 18.65
N ALA A 85 -9.40 -1.52 18.28
CA ALA A 85 -8.96 -0.16 18.59
C ALA A 85 -10.11 0.60 19.26
#